data_AF-A0A1J5WI80-F1
#
_entry.id   AF-A0A1J5WI80-F1
#
_cell.length_a   1.000
_cell.length_b   1.000
_cell.length_c   1.000
_cell.angle_alpha   90.00
_cell.angle_beta   90.00
_cell.angle_gamma   90.00
#
_symmetry.space_group_name_H-M   'P 1'
#
loop_
_entity.id
_entity.type
_entity.pdbx_description
1 polymer ?
#
loop_
_entity_poly.entity_id
_entity_poly.type
_entity_poly.pdbx_seq_one_letter_code
_entity_poly.pdbx_strand_id
1 'polypeptide(L)'
;MEYLKGRKDKREVVCPYCREKKSDKAYQKEILGILFSRIPHQTLHSLELRPDTEVKTVTKLTRETKVVLSNITISDNLFFKLMARTSVEITNVISLVGHDNSLGRCLGEFYWKTRETVRFCFDECTNEEMKQVCSNIKTMPRKGIHINAKEIHAKENGVYFLLKAWTLFDTCSPDLFLKTSKKEHIEEFLEEEDSSLWIGNAKCLDLGGYAVGILPKLGLSEENEIEKLSLDSDGLGEISEIPQTKNNSIWVGRVKRLRLCGSSVEILPKLRLHYENVMEKLELDAYDHWHIHEILKTENNSICLGKVQRLELRGYAMGILPKLKIHTENVLEALELDTDYPEDVAEILEEENNSIWIGKVKRLDFKGYAIEILPKLRFHDENAVEKLGLGVYSPGNIDEILGKENNTIWIGKMEKAELCGYAIQILPKLKPPG
;
A
#
# COMPACT_ATOMS: atom_id res chain seq x y z
N MET A 1 -41.09 -18.04 -25.27
CA MET A 1 -42.27 -17.15 -25.21
C MET A 1 -43.33 -17.58 -24.18
N GLU A 2 -43.36 -18.82 -23.69
CA GLU A 2 -44.30 -19.24 -22.63
C GLU A 2 -43.82 -19.02 -21.19
N TYR A 3 -42.51 -18.87 -20.96
CA TYR A 3 -41.96 -18.65 -19.61
C TYR A 3 -42.28 -17.26 -19.01
N LEU A 4 -42.75 -16.31 -19.84
CA LEU A 4 -43.02 -14.92 -19.45
C LEU A 4 -44.47 -14.64 -19.04
N LYS A 5 -45.40 -15.60 -19.16
CA LYS A 5 -46.83 -15.38 -18.86
C LYS A 5 -47.26 -15.74 -17.43
N GLY A 6 -46.34 -16.18 -16.56
CA GLY A 6 -46.67 -16.84 -15.29
C GLY A 6 -46.26 -16.15 -13.98
N ARG A 7 -45.93 -14.85 -13.93
CA ARG A 7 -45.62 -14.16 -12.66
C ARG A 7 -46.45 -12.89 -12.47
N LYS A 8 -47.67 -13.07 -11.92
CA LYS A 8 -48.49 -12.02 -11.31
C LYS A 8 -48.21 -11.89 -9.81
N ASP A 9 -46.95 -11.93 -9.38
CA ASP A 9 -46.62 -11.62 -7.98
C ASP A 9 -45.96 -10.24 -7.93
N LYS A 10 -46.81 -9.21 -7.81
CA LYS A 10 -46.40 -7.83 -7.59
C LYS A 10 -45.91 -7.68 -6.15
N ARG A 11 -44.68 -8.10 -5.88
CA ARG A 11 -44.00 -7.69 -4.65
C ARG A 11 -43.28 -6.38 -4.94
N GLU A 12 -43.82 -5.28 -4.40
CA GLU A 12 -43.12 -3.99 -4.36
C GLU A 12 -41.80 -4.19 -3.60
N VAL A 13 -40.69 -4.16 -4.33
CA VAL A 13 -39.34 -4.13 -3.74
C VAL A 13 -38.94 -2.66 -3.65
N VAL A 14 -38.98 -2.12 -2.45
CA VAL A 14 -38.58 -0.74 -2.15
C VAL A 14 -37.06 -0.68 -1.98
N CYS A 15 -36.39 0.23 -2.68
CA CYS A 15 -35.00 0.59 -2.40
C CYS A 15 -34.90 1.03 -0.93
N PRO A 16 -34.16 0.33 -0.04
CA PRO A 16 -34.15 0.63 1.39
C PRO A 16 -33.55 2.01 1.72
N TYR A 17 -32.87 2.64 0.76
CA TYR A 17 -32.19 3.93 0.93
C TYR A 17 -32.96 5.11 0.33
N CYS A 18 -33.75 4.88 -0.73
CA CYS A 18 -34.27 5.95 -1.57
C CYS A 18 -35.62 6.50 -1.07
N ARG A 19 -36.38 5.73 -0.28
CA ARG A 19 -37.74 6.02 0.25
C ARG A 19 -38.78 6.61 -0.73
N GLU A 20 -38.47 6.83 -2.00
CA GLU A 20 -39.41 7.19 -3.04
C GLU A 20 -39.98 5.93 -3.70
N LYS A 21 -41.31 5.88 -3.77
CA LYS A 21 -42.05 4.91 -4.58
C LYS A 21 -41.86 5.26 -6.06
N LYS A 22 -40.89 4.63 -6.74
CA LYS A 22 -40.85 4.65 -8.21
C LYS A 22 -41.50 3.37 -8.73
N SER A 23 -42.52 3.57 -9.57
CA SER A 23 -43.44 2.57 -10.10
C SER A 23 -42.76 1.35 -10.72
N ASP A 24 -43.19 0.14 -10.34
CA ASP A 24 -43.35 -1.13 -11.07
C ASP A 24 -42.44 -1.45 -12.30
N LYS A 25 -41.25 -0.86 -12.42
CA LYS A 25 -40.30 -1.15 -13.50
C LYS A 25 -39.25 -2.12 -12.98
N ALA A 26 -39.52 -3.38 -13.28
CA ALA A 26 -38.70 -4.57 -13.15
C ALA A 26 -37.20 -4.31 -12.86
N TYR A 27 -36.82 -4.66 -11.63
CA TYR A 27 -35.45 -4.88 -11.18
C TYR A 27 -34.68 -5.68 -12.25
N GLN A 28 -33.63 -5.09 -12.86
CA GLN A 28 -32.73 -5.75 -13.80
C GLN A 28 -31.80 -6.74 -13.09
N LYS A 29 -32.39 -7.78 -12.51
CA LYS A 29 -31.70 -8.75 -11.64
C LYS A 29 -30.87 -9.80 -12.41
N GLU A 30 -30.76 -9.68 -13.74
CA GLU A 30 -30.16 -10.72 -14.60
C GLU A 30 -29.21 -10.18 -15.69
N ILE A 31 -28.90 -8.88 -15.72
CA ILE A 31 -28.12 -8.30 -16.83
C ILE A 31 -26.62 -8.51 -16.65
N LEU A 32 -26.12 -8.62 -15.42
CA LEU A 32 -24.69 -8.86 -15.19
C LEU A 32 -24.27 -10.30 -15.53
N GLY A 33 -25.20 -11.26 -15.46
CA GLY A 33 -24.95 -12.68 -15.78
C GLY A 33 -25.33 -13.12 -17.20
N ILE A 34 -26.25 -12.41 -17.86
CA ILE A 34 -26.83 -12.82 -19.15
C ILE A 34 -26.55 -11.78 -20.26
N LEU A 35 -25.38 -11.13 -20.26
CA LEU A 35 -24.94 -10.33 -21.41
C LEU A 35 -24.30 -11.19 -22.52
N PHE A 36 -24.14 -12.50 -22.31
CA PHE A 36 -23.39 -13.36 -23.23
C PHE A 36 -24.00 -14.76 -23.40
N SER A 37 -25.17 -14.90 -24.02
CA SER A 37 -25.41 -16.08 -24.88
C SER A 37 -26.54 -15.92 -25.90
N ARG A 38 -26.13 -16.02 -27.17
CA ARG A 38 -26.80 -16.50 -28.40
C ARG A 38 -28.19 -15.94 -28.79
N ILE A 39 -28.21 -15.12 -29.86
CA ILE A 39 -29.15 -15.08 -31.02
C ILE A 39 -28.62 -14.01 -32.04
N PRO A 40 -28.94 -14.06 -33.37
CA PRO A 40 -27.96 -13.83 -34.44
C PRO A 40 -27.73 -12.37 -34.89
N HIS A 41 -26.46 -12.10 -35.24
CA HIS A 41 -25.91 -11.21 -36.27
C HIS A 41 -26.67 -9.93 -36.72
N GLN A 42 -27.16 -9.10 -35.81
CA GLN A 42 -27.22 -7.66 -36.09
C GLN A 42 -26.09 -6.96 -35.34
N THR A 43 -25.08 -6.50 -36.10
CA THR A 43 -23.96 -5.74 -35.56
C THR A 43 -24.49 -4.39 -35.08
N LEU A 44 -24.56 -4.21 -33.76
CA LEU A 44 -24.90 -2.92 -33.18
C LEU A 44 -23.72 -1.97 -33.39
N HIS A 45 -23.89 -0.98 -34.27
CA HIS A 45 -22.83 -0.02 -34.60
C HIS A 45 -22.62 1.03 -33.51
N SER A 46 -23.68 1.45 -32.80
CA SER A 46 -23.55 2.41 -31.70
C SER A 46 -24.59 2.16 -30.60
N LEU A 47 -24.18 2.39 -29.36
CA LEU A 47 -24.98 2.32 -28.13
C LEU A 47 -24.73 3.57 -27.29
N GLU A 48 -25.77 4.32 -26.96
CA GLU A 48 -25.68 5.43 -26.00
C GLU A 48 -26.25 4.98 -24.65
N LEU A 49 -25.44 5.05 -23.59
CA LEU A 49 -25.87 4.72 -22.24
C LEU A 49 -26.22 6.01 -21.48
N ARG A 50 -27.48 6.11 -21.08
CA ARG A 50 -28.04 7.20 -20.27
C ARG A 50 -28.65 6.63 -18.98
N PRO A 51 -28.82 7.45 -17.92
CA PRO A 51 -29.41 7.00 -16.66
C PRO A 51 -30.78 6.32 -16.80
N ASP A 52 -31.55 6.64 -17.86
CA ASP A 52 -32.88 6.13 -18.16
C ASP A 52 -32.91 5.02 -19.23
N THR A 53 -31.76 4.50 -19.67
CA THR A 53 -31.69 3.45 -20.71
C THR A 53 -32.38 2.16 -20.26
N GLU A 54 -33.54 1.87 -20.83
CA GLU A 54 -34.26 0.60 -20.61
C GLU A 54 -33.66 -0.54 -21.44
N VAL A 55 -33.43 -1.69 -20.81
CA VAL A 55 -32.98 -2.89 -21.51
C VAL A 55 -34.17 -3.64 -22.10
N LYS A 56 -34.26 -3.62 -23.43
CA LYS A 56 -35.32 -4.29 -24.19
C LYS A 56 -34.88 -5.63 -24.76
N THR A 57 -33.59 -5.77 -25.09
CA THR A 57 -33.02 -6.95 -25.74
C THR A 57 -31.56 -7.15 -25.30
N VAL A 58 -31.07 -8.40 -25.38
CA VAL A 58 -29.66 -8.73 -25.14
C VAL A 58 -28.95 -8.85 -26.48
N THR A 59 -27.92 -8.02 -26.69
CA THR A 59 -27.11 -8.03 -27.91
C THR A 59 -25.63 -8.12 -27.54
N LYS A 60 -24.86 -8.90 -28.31
CA LYS A 60 -23.41 -9.01 -28.13
C LYS A 60 -22.74 -7.71 -28.60
N LEU A 61 -21.99 -7.06 -27.72
CA LEU A 61 -21.13 -5.93 -28.09
C LEU A 61 -19.83 -6.45 -28.71
N THR A 62 -19.39 -5.81 -29.79
CA THR A 62 -18.11 -6.10 -30.47
C THR A 62 -17.19 -4.89 -30.37
N ARG A 63 -15.92 -5.05 -30.74
CA ARG A 63 -14.94 -3.94 -30.76
C ARG A 63 -15.32 -2.82 -31.72
N GLU A 64 -16.12 -3.15 -32.73
CA GLU A 64 -16.68 -2.20 -33.69
C GLU A 64 -17.87 -1.41 -33.11
N THR A 65 -18.49 -1.90 -32.04
CA THR A 65 -19.58 -1.19 -31.38
C THR A 65 -19.04 0.05 -30.68
N LYS A 66 -19.57 1.22 -31.04
CA LYS A 66 -19.28 2.49 -30.39
C LYS A 66 -20.22 2.73 -29.20
N VAL A 67 -19.71 2.76 -27.99
CA VAL A 67 -20.45 3.04 -26.76
C VAL A 67 -20.20 4.48 -26.33
N VAL A 68 -21.26 5.29 -26.25
CA VAL A 68 -21.19 6.68 -25.81
C VAL A 68 -21.66 6.77 -24.35
N LEU A 69 -20.81 7.31 -23.49
CA LEU A 69 -21.09 7.56 -22.07
C LEU A 69 -21.15 9.07 -21.82
N SER A 70 -22.20 9.53 -21.13
CA SER A 70 -22.40 10.95 -20.85
C SER A 70 -23.20 11.15 -19.57
N ASN A 71 -22.66 11.92 -18.60
CA ASN A 71 -23.35 12.29 -17.34
C ASN A 71 -23.98 11.09 -16.61
N ILE A 72 -23.26 9.97 -16.58
CA ILE A 72 -23.71 8.71 -16.01
C ILE A 72 -22.77 8.26 -14.89
N THR A 73 -23.34 7.62 -13.87
CA THR A 73 -22.60 6.85 -12.87
C THR A 73 -22.53 5.40 -13.33
N ILE A 74 -21.33 4.85 -13.44
CA ILE A 74 -21.08 3.49 -13.93
C ILE A 74 -20.21 2.72 -12.94
N SER A 75 -20.50 1.43 -12.73
CA SER A 75 -19.63 0.59 -11.91
C SER A 75 -18.30 0.35 -12.61
N ASP A 76 -17.22 0.27 -11.84
CA ASP A 76 -15.88 -0.07 -12.30
C ASP A 76 -15.87 -1.32 -13.20
N ASN A 77 -16.51 -2.41 -12.78
CA ASN A 77 -16.63 -3.65 -13.54
C ASN A 77 -17.30 -3.47 -14.91
N LEU A 78 -18.42 -2.73 -14.98
CA LEU A 78 -19.09 -2.50 -16.26
C LEU A 78 -18.25 -1.61 -17.17
N PHE A 79 -17.69 -0.54 -16.62
CA PHE A 79 -16.82 0.37 -17.36
C PHE A 79 -15.63 -0.37 -17.99
N PHE A 80 -14.93 -1.22 -17.24
CA PHE A 80 -13.79 -1.98 -17.78
C PHE A 80 -14.20 -2.98 -18.85
N LYS A 81 -15.33 -3.67 -18.69
CA LYS A 81 -15.85 -4.57 -19.74
C LYS A 81 -16.14 -3.82 -21.03
N LEU A 82 -16.67 -2.59 -20.95
CA LEU A 82 -16.87 -1.74 -22.12
C LEU A 82 -15.52 -1.31 -22.72
N MET A 83 -14.58 -0.85 -21.89
CA MET A 83 -13.24 -0.43 -22.32
C MET A 83 -12.47 -1.53 -23.05
N ALA A 84 -12.60 -2.78 -22.61
CA ALA A 84 -11.91 -3.93 -23.20
C ALA A 84 -12.54 -4.44 -24.50
N ARG A 85 -13.87 -4.29 -24.66
CA ARG A 85 -14.64 -4.99 -25.71
C ARG A 85 -15.30 -4.09 -26.72
N THR A 86 -15.28 -2.77 -26.54
CA THR A 86 -15.97 -1.80 -27.39
C THR A 86 -15.12 -0.55 -27.62
N SER A 87 -15.51 0.29 -28.57
CA SER A 87 -14.99 1.65 -28.70
C SER A 87 -15.78 2.55 -27.76
N VAL A 88 -15.13 3.14 -26.75
CA VAL A 88 -15.82 3.96 -25.73
C VAL A 88 -15.54 5.44 -25.99
N GLU A 89 -16.60 6.24 -26.13
CA GLU A 89 -16.54 7.70 -26.21
C GLU A 89 -17.18 8.31 -24.96
N ILE A 90 -16.43 9.21 -24.30
CA ILE A 90 -16.91 9.99 -23.17
C ILE A 90 -17.15 11.42 -23.67
N THR A 91 -18.42 11.84 -23.73
CA THR A 91 -18.78 13.17 -24.28
C THR A 91 -18.90 14.26 -23.20
N ASN A 92 -19.15 13.87 -21.95
CA ASN A 92 -19.18 14.72 -20.76
C ASN A 92 -18.49 14.00 -19.60
N VAL A 93 -18.65 14.46 -18.35
CA VAL A 93 -18.08 13.77 -17.20
C VAL A 93 -18.89 12.49 -16.88
N ILE A 94 -18.20 11.42 -16.53
CA ILE A 94 -18.81 10.20 -15.95
C ILE A 94 -18.31 10.01 -14.51
N SER A 95 -19.10 9.34 -13.68
CA SER A 95 -18.70 8.97 -12.31
C SER A 95 -18.43 7.47 -12.23
N LEU A 96 -17.22 7.08 -11.81
CA LEU A 96 -16.86 5.69 -11.57
C LEU A 96 -17.10 5.35 -10.10
N VAL A 97 -17.84 4.27 -9.84
CA VAL A 97 -18.11 3.78 -8.48
C VAL A 97 -17.65 2.34 -8.32
N GLY A 98 -17.22 2.00 -7.11
CA GLY A 98 -16.79 0.64 -6.78
C GLY A 98 -17.94 -0.35 -6.93
N HIS A 99 -17.67 -1.52 -7.50
CA HIS A 99 -18.64 -2.60 -7.53
C HIS A 99 -18.71 -3.32 -6.17
N ASP A 100 -19.86 -3.22 -5.50
CA ASP A 100 -20.22 -4.03 -4.35
C ASP A 100 -21.23 -5.12 -4.79
N ASN A 101 -21.07 -6.33 -4.26
CA ASN A 101 -21.98 -7.46 -4.50
C ASN A 101 -23.34 -7.28 -3.81
N SER A 102 -23.56 -6.16 -3.10
CA SER A 102 -24.86 -5.83 -2.49
C SER A 102 -25.91 -5.48 -3.57
N LEU A 103 -26.89 -6.38 -3.71
CA LEU A 103 -27.95 -6.39 -4.74
C LEU A 103 -29.00 -5.25 -4.65
N GLY A 104 -28.64 -4.08 -4.11
CA GLY A 104 -29.61 -3.12 -3.58
C GLY A 104 -29.47 -1.65 -4.00
N ARG A 105 -28.62 -1.31 -4.98
CA ARG A 105 -28.34 0.12 -5.27
C ARG A 105 -29.11 0.65 -6.46
N CYS A 106 -29.95 1.65 -6.20
CA CYS A 106 -30.24 2.68 -7.19
C CYS A 106 -29.02 3.61 -7.20
N LEU A 107 -28.34 3.73 -8.34
CA LEU A 107 -27.30 4.75 -8.55
C LEU A 107 -28.00 6.12 -8.62
N GLY A 108 -28.43 6.61 -7.46
CA GLY A 108 -29.16 7.85 -7.30
C GLY A 108 -28.18 8.98 -7.06
N GLU A 109 -28.05 9.84 -8.05
CA GLU A 109 -27.30 11.11 -8.09
C GLU A 109 -25.83 11.02 -8.54
N PHE A 110 -25.41 12.09 -9.22
CA PHE A 110 -24.07 12.33 -9.77
C PHE A 110 -23.24 13.01 -8.65
N TYR A 111 -21.96 12.65 -8.46
CA TYR A 111 -21.04 13.16 -7.40
C TYR A 111 -21.19 12.66 -5.94
N TRP A 112 -21.90 11.56 -5.67
CA TRP A 112 -22.12 11.05 -4.30
C TRP A 112 -20.90 10.34 -3.69
N LYS A 113 -20.02 10.99 -2.90
CA LYS A 113 -18.87 10.29 -2.26
C LYS A 113 -19.28 9.04 -1.48
N THR A 114 -18.83 7.89 -1.98
CA THR A 114 -19.08 6.59 -1.39
C THR A 114 -18.00 6.27 -0.35
N ARG A 115 -18.30 5.47 0.68
CA ARG A 115 -17.26 4.86 1.55
C ARG A 115 -16.53 3.71 0.83
N GLU A 116 -16.68 3.59 -0.48
CA GLU A 116 -16.36 2.38 -1.22
C GLU A 116 -15.01 2.48 -1.91
N THR A 117 -14.47 1.31 -2.17
CA THR A 117 -13.22 1.08 -2.87
C THR A 117 -13.51 0.87 -4.36
N VAL A 118 -12.84 1.61 -5.24
CA VAL A 118 -12.80 1.28 -6.66
C VAL A 118 -11.65 0.32 -6.91
N ARG A 119 -11.91 -0.77 -7.64
CA ARG A 119 -10.90 -1.81 -7.93
C ARG A 119 -10.63 -1.88 -9.42
N PHE A 120 -9.42 -1.50 -9.81
CA PHE A 120 -8.87 -1.71 -11.14
C PHE A 120 -8.20 -3.10 -11.18
N CYS A 121 -8.97 -4.12 -11.54
CA CYS A 121 -8.46 -5.47 -11.80
C CYS A 121 -8.88 -5.89 -13.20
N PHE A 122 -7.90 -6.01 -14.10
CA PHE A 122 -8.05 -6.59 -15.45
C PHE A 122 -7.47 -8.00 -15.47
N ASP A 123 -7.77 -8.77 -14.43
CA ASP A 123 -7.41 -10.18 -14.36
C ASP A 123 -8.11 -10.90 -15.52
N GLU A 124 -7.38 -11.76 -16.24
CA GLU A 124 -7.87 -12.48 -17.44
C GLU A 124 -8.07 -11.62 -18.72
N CYS A 125 -7.67 -10.36 -18.73
CA CYS A 125 -7.71 -9.51 -19.94
C CYS A 125 -6.63 -9.93 -20.95
N THR A 126 -7.01 -10.18 -22.20
CA THR A 126 -6.06 -10.53 -23.27
C THR A 126 -5.25 -9.31 -23.73
N ASN A 127 -4.05 -9.53 -24.29
CA ASN A 127 -3.23 -8.44 -24.88
C ASN A 127 -4.01 -7.59 -25.89
N GLU A 128 -4.92 -8.22 -26.63
CA GLU A 128 -5.74 -7.54 -27.63
C GLU A 128 -6.87 -6.69 -27.00
N GLU A 129 -7.45 -7.16 -25.89
CA GLU A 129 -8.35 -6.34 -25.08
C GLU A 129 -7.61 -5.16 -24.44
N MET A 130 -6.37 -5.34 -23.96
CA MET A 130 -5.55 -4.24 -23.44
C MET A 130 -5.21 -3.20 -24.51
N LYS A 131 -4.91 -3.61 -25.75
CA LYS A 131 -4.76 -2.66 -26.87
C LYS A 131 -6.03 -1.83 -27.11
N GLN A 132 -7.21 -2.46 -27.01
CA GLN A 132 -8.49 -1.76 -27.12
C GLN A 132 -8.67 -0.73 -26.00
N VAL A 133 -8.35 -1.12 -24.76
CA VAL A 133 -8.37 -0.21 -23.60
C VAL A 133 -7.46 1.00 -23.85
N CYS A 134 -6.21 0.77 -24.29
CA CYS A 134 -5.27 1.86 -24.60
C CYS A 134 -5.77 2.77 -25.73
N SER A 135 -6.41 2.20 -26.76
CA SER A 135 -7.01 2.99 -27.84
C SER A 135 -8.12 3.90 -27.33
N ASN A 136 -8.96 3.40 -26.42
CA ASN A 136 -10.05 4.18 -25.83
C ASN A 136 -9.51 5.31 -24.94
N ILE A 137 -8.48 5.06 -24.11
CA ILE A 137 -7.86 6.08 -23.25
C ILE A 137 -7.36 7.27 -24.09
N LYS A 138 -6.73 7.02 -25.24
CA LYS A 138 -6.17 8.07 -26.11
C LYS A 138 -7.21 9.06 -26.64
N THR A 139 -8.45 8.61 -26.80
CA THR A 139 -9.54 9.44 -27.35
C THR A 139 -10.36 10.13 -26.27
N MET A 140 -10.12 9.84 -24.98
CA MET A 140 -10.92 10.36 -23.88
C MET A 140 -10.51 11.77 -23.48
N PRO A 141 -11.48 12.62 -23.10
CA PRO A 141 -11.18 13.95 -22.58
C PRO A 141 -10.49 13.85 -21.22
N ARG A 142 -9.47 14.69 -21.00
CA ARG A 142 -8.85 14.88 -19.68
C ARG A 142 -9.91 15.27 -18.65
N LYS A 143 -9.76 14.78 -17.42
CA LYS A 143 -10.74 14.98 -16.34
C LYS A 143 -12.18 14.53 -16.69
N GLY A 144 -12.34 13.66 -17.68
CA GLY A 144 -13.64 13.10 -18.08
C GLY A 144 -14.20 12.07 -17.11
N ILE A 145 -13.40 11.56 -16.17
CA ILE A 145 -13.79 10.53 -15.22
C ILE A 145 -13.64 11.04 -13.79
N HIS A 146 -14.74 11.12 -13.07
CA HIS A 146 -14.73 11.39 -11.64
C HIS A 146 -14.68 10.06 -10.88
N ILE A 147 -13.61 9.79 -10.14
CA ILE A 147 -13.53 8.61 -9.26
C ILE A 147 -14.21 8.94 -7.94
N ASN A 148 -15.31 8.26 -7.70
CA ASN A 148 -16.16 8.49 -6.56
C ASN A 148 -15.88 7.47 -5.44
N ALA A 149 -14.60 7.39 -5.05
CA ALA A 149 -14.09 6.38 -4.13
C ALA A 149 -13.12 7.00 -3.14
N LYS A 150 -13.11 6.49 -1.91
CA LYS A 150 -12.07 6.85 -0.93
C LYS A 150 -10.75 6.16 -1.28
N GLU A 151 -10.83 4.93 -1.77
CA GLU A 151 -9.68 4.07 -2.01
C GLU A 151 -9.68 3.58 -3.47
N ILE A 152 -8.49 3.53 -4.05
CA ILE A 152 -8.22 2.97 -5.37
C ILE A 152 -7.27 1.80 -5.20
N HIS A 153 -7.73 0.62 -5.59
CA HIS A 153 -6.91 -0.58 -5.60
C HIS A 153 -6.68 -1.01 -7.04
N ALA A 154 -5.43 -1.14 -7.46
CA ALA A 154 -5.07 -1.60 -8.78
C ALA A 154 -4.14 -2.80 -8.70
N LYS A 155 -4.45 -3.85 -9.47
CA LYS A 155 -3.63 -5.06 -9.54
C LYS A 155 -3.29 -5.41 -10.99
N GLU A 156 -2.06 -5.85 -11.19
CA GLU A 156 -1.56 -6.35 -12.49
C GLU A 156 -1.84 -5.34 -13.62
N ASN A 157 -2.52 -5.75 -14.70
CA ASN A 157 -2.95 -4.87 -15.80
C ASN A 157 -3.74 -3.64 -15.35
N GLY A 158 -4.39 -3.70 -14.18
CA GLY A 158 -5.07 -2.56 -13.59
C GLY A 158 -4.11 -1.46 -13.15
N VAL A 159 -2.89 -1.79 -12.74
CA VAL A 159 -1.83 -0.80 -12.44
C VAL A 159 -1.49 -0.04 -13.72
N TYR A 160 -1.19 -0.75 -14.80
CA TYR A 160 -0.93 -0.15 -16.11
C TYR A 160 -2.08 0.77 -16.55
N PHE A 161 -3.32 0.28 -16.48
CA PHE A 161 -4.50 1.08 -16.82
C PHE A 161 -4.58 2.36 -15.99
N LEU A 162 -4.45 2.25 -14.67
CA LEU A 162 -4.61 3.38 -13.76
C LEU A 162 -3.56 4.46 -14.02
N LEU A 163 -2.30 4.06 -14.18
CA LEU A 163 -1.21 4.98 -14.51
C LEU A 163 -1.43 5.65 -15.88
N LYS A 164 -1.85 4.88 -16.90
CA LYS A 164 -2.13 5.41 -18.24
C LYS A 164 -3.32 6.37 -18.27
N ALA A 165 -4.37 6.03 -17.52
CA ALA A 165 -5.61 6.78 -17.45
C ALA A 165 -5.55 7.92 -16.43
N TRP A 166 -4.42 8.13 -15.74
CA TRP A 166 -4.35 9.05 -14.60
C TRP A 166 -4.83 10.46 -14.93
N THR A 167 -4.45 10.98 -16.11
CA THR A 167 -4.85 12.31 -16.60
C THR A 167 -6.35 12.45 -16.92
N LEU A 168 -7.07 11.33 -17.01
CA LEU A 168 -8.52 11.31 -17.23
C LEU A 168 -9.29 11.54 -15.93
N PHE A 169 -8.65 11.40 -14.76
CA PHE A 169 -9.31 11.58 -13.47
C PHE A 169 -9.33 13.04 -13.04
N ASP A 170 -10.47 13.48 -12.52
CA ASP A 170 -10.53 14.76 -11.81
C ASP A 170 -9.85 14.62 -10.43
N THR A 171 -9.09 15.64 -10.03
CA THR A 171 -8.17 15.67 -8.88
C THR A 171 -8.80 15.09 -7.61
N CYS A 172 -8.60 13.79 -7.40
CA CYS A 172 -8.94 13.10 -6.18
C CYS A 172 -7.65 12.88 -5.39
N SER A 173 -7.76 12.89 -4.06
CA SER A 173 -6.70 12.45 -3.14
C SER A 173 -7.07 11.08 -2.59
N PRO A 174 -7.07 10.01 -3.43
CA PRO A 174 -7.45 8.69 -2.99
C PRO A 174 -6.34 8.06 -2.14
N ASP A 175 -6.75 7.17 -1.24
CA ASP A 175 -5.85 6.13 -0.74
C ASP A 175 -5.50 5.20 -1.93
N LEU A 176 -4.21 5.03 -2.23
CA LEU A 176 -3.74 4.36 -3.45
C LEU A 176 -3.02 3.05 -3.12
N PHE A 177 -3.49 1.95 -3.69
CA PHE A 177 -2.95 0.61 -3.48
C PHE A 177 -2.61 -0.02 -4.83
N LEU A 178 -1.33 -0.16 -5.17
CA LEU A 178 -0.86 -0.71 -6.45
C LEU A 178 -0.09 -1.99 -6.20
N LYS A 179 -0.44 -3.09 -6.88
CA LYS A 179 0.33 -4.33 -6.81
C LYS A 179 0.51 -4.97 -8.18
N THR A 180 1.74 -5.21 -8.59
CA THR A 180 2.02 -5.95 -9.83
C THR A 180 3.21 -6.87 -9.65
N SER A 181 3.09 -8.09 -10.17
CA SER A 181 4.18 -9.07 -10.22
C SER A 181 5.00 -9.00 -11.51
N LYS A 182 4.64 -8.12 -12.45
CA LYS A 182 5.30 -7.98 -13.75
C LYS A 182 5.83 -6.56 -13.98
N LYS A 183 7.08 -6.47 -14.43
CA LYS A 183 7.71 -5.22 -14.87
C LYS A 183 6.95 -4.57 -16.04
N GLU A 184 6.46 -5.38 -16.97
CA GLU A 184 5.73 -4.93 -18.17
C GLU A 184 4.55 -3.98 -17.86
N HIS A 185 3.92 -4.10 -16.68
CA HIS A 185 2.80 -3.25 -16.28
C HIS A 185 3.22 -1.82 -15.91
N ILE A 186 4.51 -1.58 -15.65
CA ILE A 186 5.04 -0.27 -15.26
C ILE A 186 6.18 0.23 -16.14
N GLU A 187 6.72 -0.61 -17.02
CA GLU A 187 7.95 -0.35 -17.79
C GLU A 187 7.94 0.97 -18.55
N GLU A 188 6.83 1.33 -19.21
CA GLU A 188 6.75 2.60 -19.95
C GLU A 188 6.82 3.85 -19.04
N PHE A 189 6.48 3.70 -17.76
CA PHE A 189 6.45 4.82 -16.80
C PHE A 189 7.78 4.97 -16.05
N LEU A 190 8.59 3.92 -15.99
CA LEU A 190 9.92 3.94 -15.41
C LEU A 190 10.87 4.91 -16.14
N GLU A 191 10.64 5.08 -17.45
CA GLU A 191 11.36 6.02 -18.31
C GLU A 191 10.88 7.49 -18.16
N GLU A 192 9.81 7.75 -17.41
CA GLU A 192 9.33 9.11 -17.19
C GLU A 192 10.23 9.91 -16.24
N GLU A 193 10.13 11.24 -16.29
CA GLU A 193 10.81 12.10 -15.32
C GLU A 193 10.27 11.86 -13.90
N ASP A 194 11.14 11.98 -12.90
CA ASP A 194 10.71 11.85 -11.51
C ASP A 194 9.64 12.90 -11.18
N SER A 195 8.64 12.50 -10.38
CA SER A 195 7.47 13.31 -10.05
C SER A 195 6.58 13.74 -11.23
N SER A 196 6.72 13.15 -12.43
CA SER A 196 5.85 13.44 -13.59
C SER A 196 4.39 13.03 -13.37
N LEU A 197 4.16 11.94 -12.63
CA LEU A 197 2.85 11.37 -12.37
C LEU A 197 2.24 12.07 -11.15
N TRP A 198 1.75 13.29 -11.35
CA TRP A 198 1.16 14.08 -10.27
C TRP A 198 -0.10 13.43 -9.69
N ILE A 199 0.02 12.88 -8.49
CA ILE A 199 -1.09 12.28 -7.72
C ILE A 199 -1.62 13.22 -6.63
N GLY A 200 -0.92 14.32 -6.34
CA GLY A 200 -1.36 15.34 -5.38
C GLY A 200 -1.16 14.89 -3.93
N ASN A 201 -2.24 14.85 -3.15
CA ASN A 201 -2.20 14.34 -1.78
C ASN A 201 -2.60 12.87 -1.75
N ALA A 202 -1.89 12.06 -0.97
CA ALA A 202 -2.21 10.66 -0.74
C ALA A 202 -2.20 10.40 0.76
N LYS A 203 -3.34 9.96 1.29
CA LYS A 203 -3.46 9.65 2.72
C LYS A 203 -2.86 8.27 3.03
N CYS A 204 -3.10 7.28 2.18
CA CYS A 204 -2.41 5.99 2.21
C CYS A 204 -1.80 5.69 0.84
N LEU A 205 -0.54 5.24 0.81
CA LEU A 205 0.14 4.77 -0.39
C LEU A 205 0.74 3.40 -0.10
N ASP A 206 0.23 2.38 -0.78
CA ASP A 206 0.64 0.97 -0.62
C ASP A 206 1.09 0.42 -1.98
N LEU A 207 2.37 0.13 -2.12
CA LEU A 207 2.99 -0.34 -3.37
C LEU A 207 3.59 -1.73 -3.17
N GLY A 208 3.17 -2.68 -4.00
CA GLY A 208 3.57 -4.08 -3.92
C GLY A 208 4.20 -4.62 -5.20
N GLY A 209 5.28 -5.39 -5.06
CA GLY A 209 6.05 -5.98 -6.15
C GLY A 209 6.71 -4.90 -7.02
N TYR A 210 6.68 -5.08 -8.34
CA TYR A 210 7.20 -4.10 -9.29
C TYR A 210 6.56 -2.71 -9.14
N ALA A 211 5.35 -2.59 -8.57
CA ALA A 211 4.72 -1.28 -8.36
C ALA A 211 5.57 -0.36 -7.48
N VAL A 212 6.44 -0.90 -6.62
CA VAL A 212 7.38 -0.09 -5.81
C VAL A 212 8.29 0.76 -6.70
N GLY A 213 8.70 0.24 -7.86
CA GLY A 213 9.54 0.95 -8.84
C GLY A 213 8.95 2.27 -9.35
N ILE A 214 7.63 2.46 -9.25
CA ILE A 214 6.98 3.71 -9.68
C ILE A 214 7.12 4.86 -8.68
N LEU A 215 7.52 4.58 -7.44
CA LEU A 215 7.54 5.57 -6.36
C LEU A 215 8.25 6.89 -6.75
N PRO A 216 9.45 6.89 -7.38
CA PRO A 216 10.11 8.14 -7.79
C PRO A 216 9.31 8.96 -8.80
N LYS A 217 8.44 8.30 -9.57
CA LYS A 217 7.65 8.92 -10.64
C LYS A 217 6.39 9.58 -10.11
N LEU A 218 5.93 9.21 -8.92
CA LEU A 218 4.75 9.77 -8.29
C LEU A 218 5.04 11.19 -7.76
N GLY A 219 4.37 12.19 -8.34
CA GLY A 219 4.41 13.57 -7.89
C GLY A 219 3.44 13.80 -6.74
N LEU A 220 3.98 14.06 -5.54
CA LEU A 220 3.22 14.38 -4.32
C LEU A 220 3.28 15.89 -4.02
N SER A 221 2.24 16.40 -3.36
CA SER A 221 2.19 17.77 -2.85
C SER A 221 3.31 18.05 -1.84
N GLU A 222 3.78 19.29 -1.79
CA GLU A 222 4.70 19.78 -0.75
C GLU A 222 4.06 19.71 0.66
N GLU A 223 2.75 19.90 0.75
CA GLU A 223 2.00 19.82 2.03
C GLU A 223 1.41 18.42 2.27
N ASN A 224 1.93 17.39 1.60
CA ASN A 224 1.36 16.05 1.70
C ASN A 224 1.60 15.43 3.08
N GLU A 225 0.54 14.90 3.68
CA GLU A 225 0.56 14.18 4.94
C GLU A 225 0.04 12.75 4.75
N ILE A 226 0.96 11.79 4.68
CA ILE A 226 0.67 10.37 4.54
C ILE A 226 0.42 9.77 5.94
N GLU A 227 -0.75 9.17 6.15
CA GLU A 227 -1.02 8.35 7.34
C GLU A 227 -0.28 7.01 7.28
N LYS A 228 -0.21 6.37 6.10
CA LYS A 228 0.52 5.11 5.88
C LYS A 228 1.21 5.08 4.52
N LEU A 229 2.54 4.95 4.52
CA LEU A 229 3.36 4.57 3.36
C LEU A 229 3.84 3.14 3.56
N SER A 230 3.47 2.23 2.66
CA SER A 230 3.82 0.81 2.71
C SER A 230 4.44 0.39 1.39
N LEU A 231 5.68 -0.05 1.41
CA LEU A 231 6.37 -0.62 0.25
C LEU A 231 6.70 -2.09 0.56
N ASP A 232 6.40 -2.96 -0.38
CA ASP A 232 6.53 -4.41 -0.20
C ASP A 232 7.03 -5.01 -1.51
N SER A 233 8.31 -5.40 -1.54
CA SER A 233 8.92 -5.98 -2.73
C SER A 233 9.89 -7.08 -2.35
N ASP A 234 9.76 -8.23 -2.99
CA ASP A 234 10.51 -9.44 -2.63
C ASP A 234 11.76 -9.61 -3.51
N GLY A 235 11.69 -9.11 -4.74
CA GLY A 235 12.75 -9.25 -5.73
C GLY A 235 13.58 -7.97 -5.93
N LEU A 236 14.91 -8.10 -5.98
CA LEU A 236 15.81 -6.98 -6.30
C LEU A 236 15.46 -6.29 -7.64
N GLY A 237 14.93 -7.05 -8.61
CA GLY A 237 14.48 -6.52 -9.89
C GLY A 237 13.27 -5.59 -9.79
N GLU A 238 12.51 -5.63 -8.70
CA GLU A 238 11.29 -4.83 -8.50
C GLU A 238 11.61 -3.37 -8.12
N ILE A 239 12.82 -3.14 -7.62
CA ILE A 239 13.31 -1.81 -7.22
C ILE A 239 14.52 -1.35 -8.01
N SER A 240 14.97 -2.06 -9.06
CA SER A 240 16.31 -1.95 -9.66
C SER A 240 16.80 -0.54 -10.03
N GLU A 241 15.88 0.39 -10.28
CA GLU A 241 16.18 1.78 -10.66
C GLU A 241 16.32 2.71 -9.44
N ILE A 242 15.67 2.38 -8.32
CA ILE A 242 15.62 3.22 -7.12
C ILE A 242 16.97 3.28 -6.39
N PRO A 243 17.72 2.19 -6.17
CA PRO A 243 19.03 2.26 -5.52
C PRO A 243 20.02 3.20 -6.21
N GLN A 244 19.87 3.41 -7.52
CA GLN A 244 20.72 4.31 -8.32
C GLN A 244 20.40 5.80 -8.10
N THR A 245 19.25 6.11 -7.49
CA THR A 245 18.88 7.48 -7.15
C THR A 245 19.72 8.05 -6.01
N LYS A 246 19.81 9.37 -5.93
CA LYS A 246 20.53 10.04 -4.83
C LYS A 246 19.79 9.83 -3.51
N ASN A 247 20.54 9.75 -2.41
CA ASN A 247 19.90 9.73 -1.08
C ASN A 247 19.08 11.01 -0.87
N ASN A 248 17.95 10.90 -0.18
CA ASN A 248 17.00 11.99 0.04
C ASN A 248 16.48 12.66 -1.25
N SER A 249 16.30 11.93 -2.36
CA SER A 249 15.76 12.49 -3.61
C SER A 249 14.26 12.26 -3.79
N ILE A 250 13.68 11.24 -3.17
CA ILE A 250 12.27 10.86 -3.36
C ILE A 250 11.40 11.57 -2.33
N TRP A 251 10.71 12.63 -2.73
CA TRP A 251 9.82 13.37 -1.84
C TRP A 251 8.56 12.58 -1.51
N VAL A 252 8.29 12.38 -0.21
CA VAL A 252 7.05 11.74 0.26
C VAL A 252 6.25 12.58 1.27
N GLY A 253 6.74 13.77 1.64
CA GLY A 253 6.07 14.67 2.58
C GLY A 253 6.25 14.27 4.05
N ARG A 254 5.20 14.49 4.86
CA ARG A 254 5.12 14.00 6.25
C ARG A 254 4.53 12.59 6.25
N VAL A 255 5.12 11.66 6.99
CA VAL A 255 4.68 10.25 7.06
C VAL A 255 4.50 9.83 8.52
N LYS A 256 3.28 9.46 8.88
CA LYS A 256 2.98 8.95 10.23
C LYS A 256 3.43 7.50 10.41
N ARG A 257 3.23 6.63 9.40
CA ARG A 257 3.62 5.22 9.46
C ARG A 257 4.33 4.82 8.18
N LEU A 258 5.58 4.37 8.32
CA LEU A 258 6.39 3.86 7.22
C LEU A 258 6.63 2.36 7.43
N ARG A 259 6.20 1.53 6.47
CA ARG A 259 6.48 0.10 6.43
C ARG A 259 7.26 -0.23 5.16
N LEU A 260 8.44 -0.82 5.30
CA LEU A 260 9.25 -1.34 4.20
C LEU A 260 9.49 -2.83 4.43
N CYS A 261 9.15 -3.66 3.45
CA CYS A 261 9.26 -5.11 3.51
C CYS A 261 10.09 -5.66 2.32
N GLY A 262 10.96 -6.62 2.60
CA GLY A 262 11.86 -7.24 1.63
C GLY A 262 12.85 -6.23 1.04
N SER A 263 13.12 -6.34 -0.26
CA SER A 263 14.04 -5.45 -1.00
C SER A 263 13.68 -3.97 -0.91
N SER A 264 12.41 -3.61 -0.66
CA SER A 264 11.99 -2.20 -0.53
C SER A 264 12.66 -1.48 0.65
N VAL A 265 13.23 -2.22 1.60
CA VAL A 265 14.04 -1.66 2.68
C VAL A 265 15.20 -0.81 2.13
N GLU A 266 15.82 -1.19 1.01
CA GLU A 266 16.90 -0.41 0.35
C GLU A 266 16.49 1.01 -0.08
N ILE A 267 15.19 1.29 -0.15
CA ILE A 267 14.64 2.60 -0.53
C ILE A 267 14.74 3.60 0.63
N LEU A 268 14.86 3.14 1.87
CA LEU A 268 14.88 3.98 3.07
C LEU A 268 15.79 5.22 2.96
N PRO A 269 17.09 5.12 2.59
CA PRO A 269 17.97 6.28 2.45
C PRO A 269 17.61 7.20 1.27
N LYS A 270 16.77 6.75 0.34
CA LYS A 270 16.33 7.52 -0.84
C LYS A 270 15.12 8.41 -0.52
N LEU A 271 14.36 8.08 0.51
CA LEU A 271 13.19 8.84 0.93
C LEU A 271 13.59 10.19 1.53
N ARG A 272 12.97 11.25 1.03
CA ARG A 272 13.03 12.61 1.57
C ARG A 272 11.74 12.91 2.31
N LEU A 273 11.84 12.94 3.64
CA LEU A 273 10.76 13.35 4.52
C LEU A 273 10.84 14.85 4.82
N HIS A 274 9.71 15.45 5.18
CA HIS A 274 9.68 16.81 5.70
C HIS A 274 10.55 16.92 6.97
N TYR A 275 11.27 18.04 7.16
CA TYR A 275 12.23 18.17 8.28
C TYR A 275 11.59 18.10 9.67
N GLU A 276 10.31 18.51 9.78
CA GLU A 276 9.50 18.41 11.01
C GLU A 276 8.72 17.09 11.13
N ASN A 277 9.10 16.05 10.39
CA ASN A 277 8.38 14.79 10.43
C ASN A 277 8.42 14.17 11.84
N VAL A 278 7.23 13.88 12.37
CA VAL A 278 7.03 13.12 13.61
C VAL A 278 6.30 11.84 13.25
N MET A 279 7.04 10.75 13.18
CA MET A 279 6.56 9.44 12.76
C MET A 279 6.05 8.66 13.97
N GLU A 280 4.83 8.13 13.88
CA GLU A 280 4.25 7.21 14.89
C GLU A 280 4.95 5.85 14.85
N LYS A 281 5.25 5.32 13.65
CA LYS A 281 5.82 3.97 13.49
C LYS A 281 6.74 3.87 12.27
N LEU A 282 7.95 3.35 12.48
CA LEU A 282 8.83 2.81 11.45
C LEU A 282 8.88 1.28 11.59
N GLU A 283 8.52 0.56 10.54
CA GLU A 283 8.56 -0.91 10.47
C GLU A 283 9.43 -1.33 9.28
N LEU A 284 10.54 -2.01 9.56
CA LEU A 284 11.44 -2.56 8.55
C LEU A 284 11.51 -4.08 8.72
N ASP A 285 11.23 -4.82 7.66
CA ASP A 285 11.25 -6.28 7.65
C ASP A 285 12.05 -6.75 6.43
N ALA A 286 13.17 -7.43 6.66
CA ALA A 286 14.01 -7.98 5.59
C ALA A 286 14.34 -9.44 5.90
N TYR A 287 14.02 -10.32 4.97
CA TYR A 287 14.18 -11.77 5.13
C TYR A 287 15.37 -12.35 4.35
N ASP A 288 16.13 -11.51 3.64
CA ASP A 288 17.40 -11.86 2.98
C ASP A 288 18.42 -10.72 3.15
N HIS A 289 19.69 -11.06 3.38
CA HIS A 289 20.79 -10.10 3.50
C HIS A 289 20.94 -9.18 2.28
N TRP A 290 20.53 -9.63 1.10
CA TRP A 290 20.56 -8.81 -0.12
C TRP A 290 19.60 -7.62 -0.06
N HIS A 291 18.55 -7.65 0.78
CA HIS A 291 17.59 -6.55 0.92
C HIS A 291 18.13 -5.33 1.66
N ILE A 292 19.32 -5.42 2.22
CA ILE A 292 19.94 -4.35 3.00
C ILE A 292 21.38 -4.06 2.54
N HIS A 293 21.87 -4.75 1.51
CA HIS A 293 23.27 -4.76 1.12
C HIS A 293 23.80 -3.35 0.82
N GLU A 294 23.04 -2.54 0.10
CA GLU A 294 23.45 -1.15 -0.20
C GLU A 294 23.35 -0.24 1.03
N ILE A 295 22.39 -0.49 1.93
CA ILE A 295 22.24 0.30 3.17
C ILE A 295 23.40 0.07 4.13
N LEU A 296 23.89 -1.17 4.24
CA LEU A 296 24.99 -1.48 5.15
C LEU A 296 26.29 -0.74 4.79
N LYS A 297 26.48 -0.38 3.51
CA LYS A 297 27.61 0.43 3.02
C LYS A 297 27.54 1.89 3.46
N THR A 298 26.40 2.35 3.97
CA THR A 298 26.25 3.73 4.44
C THR A 298 26.94 3.94 5.79
N GLU A 299 27.31 5.19 6.06
CA GLU A 299 27.89 5.57 7.36
C GLU A 299 26.86 5.40 8.48
N ASN A 300 27.34 5.06 9.68
CA ASN A 300 26.48 5.00 10.87
C ASN A 300 25.87 6.38 11.14
N ASN A 301 24.60 6.42 11.58
CA ASN A 301 23.84 7.65 11.80
C ASN A 301 23.64 8.54 10.55
N SER A 302 23.66 7.98 9.33
CA SER A 302 23.47 8.75 8.10
C SER A 302 22.01 8.86 7.65
N ILE A 303 21.12 7.95 8.08
CA ILE A 303 19.71 7.92 7.67
C ILE A 303 18.85 8.70 8.66
N CYS A 304 18.35 9.88 8.26
CA CYS A 304 17.55 10.76 9.10
C CYS A 304 16.06 10.68 8.75
N LEU A 305 15.21 10.32 9.71
CA LEU A 305 13.76 10.16 9.50
C LEU A 305 12.90 11.16 10.31
N GLY A 306 13.55 12.10 11.00
CA GLY A 306 12.91 13.00 11.97
C GLY A 306 12.77 12.35 13.35
N LYS A 307 11.66 12.64 14.04
CA LYS A 307 11.32 12.01 15.33
C LYS A 307 10.52 10.74 15.06
N VAL A 308 10.80 9.65 15.78
CA VAL A 308 10.13 8.35 15.62
C VAL A 308 9.64 7.88 16.98
N GLN A 309 8.36 7.58 17.11
CA GLN A 309 7.77 7.09 18.37
C GLN A 309 7.97 5.59 18.56
N ARG A 310 7.78 4.79 17.51
CA ARG A 310 7.95 3.33 17.56
C ARG A 310 8.86 2.85 16.44
N LEU A 311 9.87 2.07 16.79
CA LEU A 311 10.81 1.46 15.86
C LEU A 311 10.68 -0.06 15.94
N GLU A 312 10.38 -0.69 14.82
CA GLU A 312 10.24 -2.14 14.69
C GLU A 312 11.16 -2.64 13.58
N LEU A 313 12.12 -3.51 13.93
CA LEU A 313 13.05 -4.13 12.98
C LEU A 313 12.96 -5.65 13.08
N ARG A 314 12.83 -6.31 11.93
CA ARG A 314 12.70 -7.76 11.83
C ARG A 314 13.69 -8.36 10.84
N GLY A 315 14.21 -9.53 11.19
CA GLY A 315 15.17 -10.25 10.36
C GLY A 315 16.45 -9.44 10.09
N TYR A 316 16.98 -9.53 8.88
CA TYR A 316 18.16 -8.77 8.44
C TYR A 316 18.01 -7.25 8.63
N ALA A 317 16.79 -6.69 8.63
CA ALA A 317 16.59 -5.25 8.80
C ALA A 317 17.15 -4.72 10.13
N MET A 318 17.40 -5.60 11.10
CA MET A 318 18.14 -5.28 12.31
C MET A 318 19.51 -4.63 12.01
N GLY A 319 20.25 -5.10 11.01
CA GLY A 319 21.56 -4.56 10.61
C GLY A 319 21.53 -3.08 10.22
N ILE A 320 20.34 -2.51 9.98
CA ILE A 320 20.15 -1.09 9.66
C ILE A 320 20.17 -0.22 10.92
N LEU A 321 19.97 -0.78 12.11
CA LEU A 321 19.87 -0.02 13.36
C LEU A 321 21.04 0.97 13.57
N PRO A 322 22.33 0.60 13.38
CA PRO A 322 23.45 1.55 13.49
C PRO A 322 23.44 2.68 12.45
N LYS A 323 22.75 2.48 11.32
CA LYS A 323 22.65 3.44 10.21
C LYS A 323 21.59 4.51 10.46
N LEU A 324 20.62 4.24 11.34
CA LEU A 324 19.55 5.18 11.67
C LEU A 324 20.04 6.29 12.60
N LYS A 325 19.76 7.54 12.23
CA LYS A 325 20.01 8.71 13.07
C LYS A 325 18.82 8.98 13.98
N ILE A 326 18.89 8.52 15.22
CA ILE A 326 17.88 8.80 16.24
C ILE A 326 18.19 10.15 16.90
N HIS A 327 17.25 11.08 16.85
CA HIS A 327 17.42 12.42 17.43
C HIS A 327 17.65 12.33 18.95
N THR A 328 18.56 13.14 19.50
CA THR A 328 18.94 13.10 20.93
C THR A 328 17.76 13.36 21.88
N GLU A 329 16.86 14.24 21.47
CA GLU A 329 15.61 14.55 22.18
C GLU A 329 14.47 13.55 21.92
N ASN A 330 14.70 12.52 21.11
CA ASN A 330 13.66 11.54 20.80
C ASN A 330 13.40 10.64 22.02
N VAL A 331 12.12 10.49 22.36
CA VAL A 331 11.66 9.52 23.36
C VAL A 331 10.88 8.46 22.62
N LEU A 332 11.48 7.28 22.46
CA LEU A 332 10.83 6.12 21.86
C LEU A 332 9.80 5.56 22.83
N GLU A 333 8.56 5.43 22.37
CA GLU A 333 7.52 4.69 23.07
C GLU A 333 7.80 3.18 23.05
N ALA A 334 8.34 2.67 21.94
CA ALA A 334 8.71 1.27 21.80
C ALA A 334 9.88 1.05 20.83
N LEU A 335 10.81 0.18 21.22
CA LEU A 335 11.78 -0.45 20.33
C LEU A 335 11.53 -1.96 20.35
N GLU A 336 11.11 -2.49 19.20
CA GLU A 336 10.72 -3.89 19.01
C GLU A 336 11.68 -4.53 18.01
N LEU A 337 12.38 -5.59 18.43
CA LEU A 337 13.40 -6.27 17.62
C LEU A 337 13.16 -7.78 17.64
N ASP A 338 13.09 -8.38 16.46
CA ASP A 338 12.72 -9.80 16.33
C ASP A 338 13.52 -10.48 15.23
N THR A 339 14.25 -11.54 15.58
CA THR A 339 14.88 -12.44 14.62
C THR A 339 15.08 -13.83 15.21
N ASP A 340 14.85 -14.82 14.37
CA ASP A 340 15.09 -16.24 14.66
C ASP A 340 16.47 -16.72 14.19
N TYR A 341 17.28 -15.87 13.53
CA TYR A 341 18.55 -16.25 12.92
C TYR A 341 19.73 -15.41 13.46
N PRO A 342 20.87 -16.04 13.82
CA PRO A 342 22.04 -15.30 14.31
C PRO A 342 22.71 -14.45 13.23
N GLU A 343 22.58 -14.84 11.95
CA GLU A 343 23.16 -14.09 10.83
C GLU A 343 22.57 -12.68 10.70
N ASP A 344 21.33 -12.49 11.15
CA ASP A 344 20.61 -11.20 11.07
C ASP A 344 21.19 -10.13 12.00
N VAL A 345 21.89 -10.54 13.06
CA VAL A 345 22.51 -9.63 14.04
C VAL A 345 24.02 -9.54 13.90
N ALA A 346 24.64 -10.33 13.02
CA ALA A 346 26.10 -10.44 12.90
C ALA A 346 26.79 -9.07 12.76
N GLU A 347 26.30 -8.21 11.85
CA GLU A 347 26.82 -6.85 11.65
C GLU A 347 26.77 -6.01 12.93
N ILE A 348 25.67 -6.07 13.68
CA ILE A 348 25.50 -5.30 14.91
C ILE A 348 26.41 -5.83 16.01
N LEU A 349 26.68 -7.14 16.03
CA LEU A 349 27.55 -7.73 17.04
C LEU A 349 29.02 -7.33 16.86
N GLU A 350 29.42 -6.88 15.67
CA GLU A 350 30.75 -6.30 15.41
C GLU A 350 30.92 -4.89 15.99
N GLU A 351 29.83 -4.18 16.27
CA GLU A 351 29.87 -2.85 16.88
C GLU A 351 30.44 -2.86 18.30
N GLU A 352 31.04 -1.75 18.73
CA GLU A 352 31.50 -1.60 20.10
C GLU A 352 30.33 -1.59 21.10
N ASN A 353 30.55 -2.07 22.33
CA ASN A 353 29.51 -2.03 23.35
C ASN A 353 29.12 -0.58 23.65
N ASN A 354 27.82 -0.30 23.75
CA ASN A 354 27.26 1.04 23.91
C ASN A 354 27.63 2.03 22.78
N SER A 355 27.86 1.57 21.54
CA SER A 355 28.10 2.47 20.39
C SER A 355 26.79 2.96 19.75
N ILE A 356 25.71 2.18 19.81
CA ILE A 356 24.47 2.45 19.08
C ILE A 356 23.54 3.30 19.94
N TRP A 357 23.42 4.59 19.62
CA TRP A 357 22.58 5.53 20.36
C TRP A 357 21.08 5.32 20.07
N ILE A 358 20.31 4.98 21.11
CA ILE A 358 18.84 4.80 21.03
C ILE A 358 18.07 5.93 21.77
N GLY A 359 18.74 6.67 22.65
CA GLY A 359 18.11 7.76 23.41
C GLY A 359 17.27 7.26 24.60
N LYS A 360 16.10 7.87 24.83
CA LYS A 360 15.16 7.45 25.89
C LYS A 360 14.14 6.47 25.31
N VAL A 361 13.86 5.37 26.00
CA VAL A 361 12.93 4.31 25.55
C VAL A 361 12.04 3.87 26.70
N LYS A 362 10.73 3.90 26.48
CA LYS A 362 9.74 3.43 27.46
C LYS A 362 9.57 1.91 27.44
N ARG A 363 9.57 1.29 26.25
CA ARG A 363 9.37 -0.14 26.07
C ARG A 363 10.43 -0.77 25.17
N LEU A 364 11.03 -1.84 25.65
CA LEU A 364 11.95 -2.69 24.90
C LEU A 364 11.29 -4.07 24.76
N ASP A 365 11.15 -4.60 23.55
CA ASP A 365 10.64 -5.97 23.32
C ASP A 365 11.54 -6.70 22.33
N PHE A 366 12.41 -7.57 22.83
CA PHE A 366 13.41 -8.29 22.02
C PHE A 366 13.11 -9.79 22.03
N LYS A 367 13.15 -10.42 20.85
CA LYS A 367 12.86 -11.84 20.67
C LYS A 367 13.95 -12.55 19.87
N GLY A 368 14.19 -13.81 20.23
CA GLY A 368 15.18 -14.67 19.57
C GLY A 368 16.60 -14.09 19.69
N TYR A 369 17.36 -14.11 18.59
CA TYR A 369 18.74 -13.61 18.55
C TYR A 369 18.84 -12.08 18.68
N ALA A 370 17.72 -11.36 18.51
CA ALA A 370 17.70 -9.91 18.68
C ALA A 370 18.17 -9.46 20.07
N ILE A 371 18.05 -10.35 21.06
CA ILE A 371 18.43 -10.06 22.43
C ILE A 371 19.94 -9.82 22.55
N GLU A 372 20.77 -10.50 21.74
CA GLU A 372 22.24 -10.41 21.79
C GLU A 372 22.77 -8.99 21.54
N ILE A 373 21.97 -8.12 20.93
CA ILE A 373 22.39 -6.75 20.65
C ILE A 373 22.29 -5.82 21.86
N LEU A 374 21.62 -6.23 22.95
CA LEU A 374 21.44 -5.38 24.14
C LEU A 374 22.73 -4.67 24.62
N PRO A 375 23.91 -5.34 24.70
CA PRO A 375 25.16 -4.70 25.13
C PRO A 375 25.67 -3.62 24.16
N LYS A 376 25.19 -3.62 22.91
CA LYS A 376 25.59 -2.68 21.86
C LYS A 376 24.80 -1.38 21.95
N LEU A 377 23.62 -1.41 22.56
CA LEU A 377 22.73 -0.26 22.67
C LEU A 377 23.18 0.69 23.77
N ARG A 378 23.16 1.98 23.46
CA ARG A 378 23.41 3.08 24.38
C ARG A 378 22.14 3.88 24.61
N PHE A 379 21.76 3.97 25.88
CA PHE A 379 20.61 4.75 26.33
C PHE A 379 21.06 6.07 26.92
N HIS A 380 20.14 7.03 26.96
CA HIS A 380 20.34 8.29 27.68
C HIS A 380 20.45 8.04 29.19
N ASP A 381 21.32 8.75 29.92
CA ASP A 381 21.59 8.52 31.37
C ASP A 381 20.33 8.49 32.27
N GLU A 382 19.36 9.34 31.94
CA GLU A 382 18.04 9.40 32.59
C GLU A 382 17.00 8.40 32.03
N ASN A 383 17.42 7.33 31.34
CA ASN A 383 16.46 6.40 30.75
C ASN A 383 15.65 5.66 31.82
N ALA A 384 14.34 5.55 31.56
CA ALA A 384 13.39 4.84 32.40
C ALA A 384 12.51 3.95 31.53
N VAL A 385 12.74 2.65 31.63
CA VAL A 385 12.03 1.59 30.91
C VAL A 385 10.83 1.15 31.74
N GLU A 386 9.64 1.50 31.27
CA GLU A 386 8.36 1.08 31.85
C GLU A 386 8.17 -0.45 31.69
N LYS A 387 8.59 -1.01 30.55
CA LYS A 387 8.47 -2.45 30.27
C LYS A 387 9.65 -2.99 29.44
N LEU A 388 10.29 -4.03 29.96
CA LEU A 388 11.24 -4.88 29.25
C LEU A 388 10.60 -6.24 28.94
N GLY A 389 10.36 -6.54 27.67
CA GLY A 389 9.96 -7.85 27.17
C GLY A 389 11.16 -8.58 26.56
N LEU A 390 11.46 -9.79 27.02
CA LEU A 390 12.49 -10.65 26.42
C LEU A 390 11.91 -12.04 26.16
N GLY A 391 11.96 -12.48 24.91
CA GLY A 391 11.50 -13.81 24.49
C GLY A 391 12.64 -14.65 23.92
N VAL A 392 13.06 -15.68 24.65
CA VAL A 392 14.13 -16.59 24.19
C VAL A 392 13.57 -17.99 23.97
N TYR A 393 13.59 -18.45 22.72
CA TYR A 393 13.04 -19.76 22.35
C TYR A 393 14.07 -20.90 22.44
N SER A 394 15.36 -20.59 22.29
CA SER A 394 16.46 -21.56 22.39
C SER A 394 17.63 -20.98 23.21
N PRO A 395 18.41 -21.82 23.91
CA PRO A 395 19.56 -21.33 24.69
C PRO A 395 20.63 -20.66 23.81
N GLY A 396 20.76 -21.09 22.55
CA GLY A 396 21.72 -20.51 21.61
C GLY A 396 21.43 -19.06 21.22
N ASN A 397 20.22 -18.56 21.46
CA ASN A 397 19.86 -17.16 21.19
C ASN A 397 20.55 -16.14 22.13
N ILE A 398 21.25 -16.60 23.17
CA ILE A 398 21.80 -15.74 24.23
C ILE A 398 23.26 -16.07 24.58
N ASP A 399 23.94 -16.85 23.75
CA ASP A 399 25.27 -17.37 24.04
C ASP A 399 26.27 -16.22 24.26
N GLU A 400 26.24 -15.17 23.43
CA GLU A 400 27.15 -14.03 23.61
C GLU A 400 26.86 -13.26 24.92
N ILE A 401 25.59 -13.04 25.22
CA ILE A 401 25.17 -12.31 26.43
C ILE A 401 25.53 -13.07 27.70
N LEU A 402 25.39 -14.39 27.70
CA LEU A 402 25.75 -15.20 28.85
C LEU A 402 27.25 -15.16 29.15
N GLY A 403 28.07 -14.96 28.12
CA GLY A 403 29.52 -14.74 28.24
C GLY A 403 29.92 -13.40 28.86
N LYS A 404 29.02 -12.39 28.90
CA LYS A 404 29.33 -11.09 29.52
C LYS A 404 29.41 -11.19 31.04
N GLU A 405 30.17 -10.30 31.67
CA GLU A 405 30.18 -10.19 33.13
C GLU A 405 28.80 -9.74 33.66
N ASN A 406 28.48 -10.14 34.88
CA ASN A 406 27.22 -9.78 35.51
C ASN A 406 27.14 -8.25 35.74
N ASN A 407 25.92 -7.71 35.70
CA ASN A 407 25.64 -6.27 35.91
C ASN A 407 26.34 -5.32 34.93
N THR A 408 26.71 -5.77 33.73
CA THR A 408 27.38 -4.94 32.71
C THR A 408 26.42 -4.26 31.75
N ILE A 409 25.23 -4.83 31.54
CA ILE A 409 24.26 -4.32 30.56
C ILE A 409 23.35 -3.32 31.28
N TRP A 410 23.46 -2.04 30.94
CA TRP A 410 22.61 -1.00 31.52
C TRP A 410 21.56 -0.51 30.53
N ILE A 411 20.30 -0.57 30.93
CA ILE A 411 19.16 -0.13 30.11
C ILE A 411 18.39 1.04 30.74
N GLY A 412 18.88 1.62 31.84
CA GLY A 412 18.13 2.59 32.64
C GLY A 412 17.42 1.99 33.85
N LYS A 413 16.57 2.80 34.49
CA LYS A 413 15.69 2.32 35.56
C LYS A 413 14.58 1.48 34.94
N MET A 414 14.29 0.30 35.49
CA MET A 414 13.29 -0.62 34.95
C MET A 414 12.16 -0.84 35.95
N GLU A 415 10.91 -0.69 35.50
CA GLU A 415 9.72 -0.92 36.34
C GLU A 415 9.22 -2.36 36.26
N LYS A 416 9.10 -2.90 35.04
CA LYS A 416 8.55 -4.24 34.78
C LYS A 416 9.40 -5.02 33.79
N ALA A 417 9.67 -6.28 34.10
CA ALA A 417 10.22 -7.26 33.18
C ALA A 417 9.21 -8.38 32.89
N GLU A 418 9.03 -8.71 31.61
CA GLU A 418 8.28 -9.86 31.12
C GLU A 418 9.26 -10.77 30.37
N LEU A 419 9.54 -11.94 30.93
CA LEU A 419 10.56 -12.86 30.44
C LEU A 419 9.90 -14.18 30.04
N CYS A 420 10.16 -14.63 28.83
CA CYS A 420 9.64 -15.88 28.29
C CYS A 420 10.78 -16.83 27.90
N GLY A 421 10.59 -18.13 28.16
CA GLY A 421 11.56 -19.17 27.84
C GLY A 421 12.88 -19.02 28.60
N TYR A 422 14.00 -19.05 27.89
CA TYR A 422 15.34 -18.96 28.51
C TYR A 422 15.75 -17.54 28.91
N ALA A 423 14.91 -16.52 28.68
CA ALA A 423 15.19 -15.12 28.94
C ALA A 423 15.52 -14.82 30.42
N ILE A 424 15.06 -15.66 31.36
CA ILE A 424 15.37 -15.54 32.79
C ILE A 424 16.88 -15.56 33.07
N GLN A 425 17.68 -16.22 32.23
CA GLN A 425 19.13 -16.33 32.40
C GLN A 425 19.87 -15.02 32.15
N ILE A 426 19.21 -14.02 31.54
CA ILE A 426 19.78 -12.71 31.24
C ILE A 426 19.73 -11.78 32.44
N LEU A 427 18.82 -12.00 33.41
CA LEU A 427 18.65 -11.12 34.56
C LEU A 427 19.95 -10.79 35.31
N PRO A 428 20.86 -11.75 35.60
CA PRO A 428 22.13 -11.44 36.25
C PRO A 428 23.06 -10.55 35.43
N LYS A 429 22.85 -10.43 34.12
CA LYS A 429 23.65 -9.60 33.21
C LYS A 429 23.20 -8.15 33.20
N LEU A 430 21.93 -7.90 33.54
CA LEU A 430 21.38 -6.55 33.64
C LEU A 430 21.89 -5.85 34.90
N LYS A 431 22.31 -4.59 34.75
CA LYS A 431 22.72 -3.74 35.87
C LYS A 431 21.48 -3.41 36.71
N PRO A 432 21.50 -3.65 38.04
CA PRO A 432 20.35 -3.37 38.89
C PRO A 432 20.03 -1.87 38.90
N PRO A 433 18.76 -1.49 39.12
CA PRO A 433 18.40 -0.09 39.34
C PRO A 433 19.14 0.40 40.59
N GLY A 434 20.01 1.41 40.39
CA GLY A 434 20.76 2.08 41.46
C GLY A 434 19.95 3.15 42.18
#